data_AF-A0A0F4R0C9-F1
#
_entry.id   AF-A0A0F4R0C9-F1
#
_cell.length_a   1.000
_cell.length_b   1.000
_cell.length_c   1.000
_cell.angle_alpha   90.00
_cell.angle_beta   90.00
_cell.angle_gamma   90.00
#
_symmetry.space_group_name_H-M   'P 1'
#
loop_
_entity.id
_entity.type
_entity.pdbx_description
1 polymer ?
#
loop_
_entity_poly.entity_id
_entity_poly.type
_entity_poly.pdbx_seq_one_letter_code
_entity_poly.pdbx_strand_id
1 'polypeptide(L)'
;MADFKEVYEEIVELILELKDFEEEDISAGMSFEELSLDSLDFIEMQVSMKKKFQVVIKPEVFESGEISTLSQMCDYVVSLQEEAVA
;
A
#
# COMPACT_ATOMS: atom_id res chain seq x y z
N MET A 1 10.88 1.17 12.65
CA MET A 1 10.30 0.08 11.85
C MET A 1 8.82 0.27 11.98
N ALA A 2 8.14 0.58 10.88
CA ALA A 2 6.72 0.85 10.96
C ALA A 2 5.98 -0.47 11.10
N ASP A 3 5.01 -0.52 12.02
CA ASP A 3 4.14 -1.68 12.18
C ASP A 3 3.02 -1.66 11.13
N PHE A 4 2.32 -2.79 10.97
CA PHE A 4 1.20 -2.94 10.02
C PHE A 4 0.22 -1.77 10.07
N LYS A 5 -0.12 -1.31 11.28
CA LYS A 5 -1.07 -0.22 11.51
C LYS A 5 -0.58 1.10 10.92
N GLU A 6 0.69 1.45 11.11
CA GLU A 6 1.27 2.69 10.59
C GLU A 6 1.32 2.69 9.07
N VAL A 7 1.65 1.53 8.47
CA VAL A 7 1.65 1.36 7.01
C VAL A 7 0.22 1.45 6.46
N TYR A 8 -0.73 0.83 7.14
CA TYR A 8 -2.14 0.88 6.77
C TYR A 8 -2.71 2.30 6.81
N GLU A 9 -2.50 3.02 7.91
CA GLU A 9 -2.97 4.41 8.06
C GLU A 9 -2.43 5.30 6.95
N GLU A 10 -1.17 5.09 6.54
CA GLU A 10 -0.58 5.82 5.42
C GLU A 10 -1.15 5.48 4.05
N ILE A 11 -1.37 4.19 3.80
CA ILE A 11 -1.97 3.76 2.55
C ILE A 11 -3.40 4.31 2.46
N VAL A 12 -4.15 4.27 3.56
CA VAL A 12 -5.50 4.82 3.66
C VAL A 12 -5.47 6.33 3.42
N GLU A 13 -4.65 7.10 4.13
CA GLU A 13 -4.50 8.55 3.90
C GLU A 13 -4.21 8.85 2.44
N LEU A 14 -3.25 8.15 1.83
CA LEU A 14 -2.90 8.35 0.43
C LEU A 14 -4.07 8.02 -0.51
N ILE A 15 -4.82 6.95 -0.25
CA ILE A 15 -6.00 6.61 -1.07
C ILE A 15 -7.07 7.70 -0.93
N LEU A 16 -7.31 8.23 0.27
CA LEU A 16 -8.25 9.33 0.47
C LEU A 16 -7.80 10.64 -0.21
N GLU A 17 -6.49 10.84 -0.38
CA GLU A 17 -5.96 11.97 -1.14
C GLU A 17 -6.05 11.77 -2.65
N LEU A 18 -5.81 10.54 -3.14
CA LEU A 18 -5.82 10.21 -4.57
C LEU A 18 -7.23 9.96 -5.12
N LYS A 19 -8.11 9.41 -4.29
CA LYS A 19 -9.47 8.98 -4.63
C LYS A 19 -10.45 9.69 -3.70
N ASP A 20 -11.65 9.93 -4.22
CA ASP A 20 -12.76 10.51 -3.47
C ASP A 20 -13.47 9.43 -2.63
N PHE A 21 -12.72 8.78 -1.73
CA PHE A 21 -13.25 7.82 -0.74
C PHE A 21 -13.37 8.47 0.64
N GLU A 22 -14.18 7.89 1.50
CA GLU A 22 -14.23 8.23 2.93
C GLU A 22 -13.48 7.15 3.74
N GLU A 23 -12.94 7.51 4.92
CA GLU A 23 -12.29 6.55 5.83
C GLU A 23 -13.20 5.37 6.18
N GLU A 24 -14.51 5.61 6.22
CA GLU A 24 -15.53 4.60 6.53
C GLU A 24 -15.74 3.58 5.40
N ASP A 25 -15.44 3.96 4.16
CA ASP A 25 -15.53 3.07 2.99
C ASP A 25 -14.30 2.18 2.85
N ILE A 26 -13.13 2.60 3.36
CA ILE A 26 -11.89 1.85 3.19
C ILE A 26 -11.72 0.80 4.28
N SER A 27 -11.51 -0.45 3.86
CA SER A 27 -11.22 -1.56 4.77
C SER A 27 -9.96 -2.32 4.36
N ALA A 28 -9.23 -2.83 5.35
CA ALA A 28 -8.01 -3.61 5.13
C ALA A 28 -8.22 -4.88 4.28
N GLY A 29 -9.45 -5.38 4.22
CA GLY A 29 -9.82 -6.52 3.36
C GLY A 29 -10.18 -6.15 1.92
N MET A 30 -10.34 -4.87 1.59
CA MET A 30 -10.67 -4.45 0.23
C MET A 30 -9.52 -4.73 -0.73
N SER A 31 -9.91 -5.11 -1.95
CA SER A 31 -8.95 -5.25 -3.03
C SER A 31 -8.66 -3.91 -3.70
N PHE A 32 -7.51 -3.80 -4.35
CA PHE A 32 -7.17 -2.61 -5.13
C PHE A 32 -8.16 -2.34 -6.28
N GLU A 33 -8.78 -3.40 -6.80
CA GLU A 33 -9.84 -3.29 -7.81
C GLU A 33 -11.12 -2.67 -7.23
N GLU A 34 -11.50 -3.04 -6.00
CA GLU A 34 -12.65 -2.42 -5.30
C GLU A 34 -12.40 -0.94 -4.99
N LEU A 35 -11.16 -0.60 -4.68
CA LEU A 35 -10.70 0.78 -4.49
C LEU A 35 -10.50 1.53 -5.82
N SER A 36 -10.79 0.89 -6.95
CA SER A 36 -10.66 1.45 -8.28
C SER A 36 -9.28 2.09 -8.52
N LEU A 37 -8.21 1.47 -8.01
CA LEU A 37 -6.83 1.96 -8.17
C LEU A 37 -6.31 1.62 -9.56
N ASP A 38 -5.81 2.63 -10.25
CA ASP A 38 -5.24 2.55 -11.58
C ASP A 38 -3.70 2.52 -11.51
N SER A 39 -3.06 2.27 -12.64
CA SER A 39 -1.59 2.23 -12.74
C SER A 39 -0.89 3.48 -12.22
N LEU A 40 -1.52 4.65 -12.32
CA LEU A 40 -0.99 5.91 -11.77
C LEU A 40 -1.03 5.94 -10.24
N ASP A 41 -2.11 5.44 -9.63
CA ASP A 41 -2.24 5.38 -8.18
C ASP A 41 -1.19 4.46 -7.57
N PHE A 42 -0.95 3.30 -8.19
CA PHE A 42 0.12 2.39 -7.76
C PHE A 42 1.51 3.04 -7.80
N ILE A 43 1.77 3.92 -8.77
CA ILE A 43 3.03 4.67 -8.84
C ILE A 43 3.13 5.66 -7.67
N GLU A 44 2.07 6.42 -7.39
CA GLU A 44 2.03 7.34 -6.25
C GLU A 44 2.21 6.58 -4.91
N MET A 45 1.55 5.43 -4.74
CA MET A 45 1.73 4.56 -3.59
C MET A 45 3.18 4.09 -3.45
N GLN A 46 3.80 3.59 -4.51
CA GLN A 46 5.21 3.19 -4.50
C GLN A 46 6.12 4.34 -4.08
N VAL A 47 5.87 5.55 -4.60
CA VAL A 47 6.64 6.75 -4.27
C VAL A 47 6.45 7.14 -2.80
N SER A 48 5.22 7.09 -2.27
CA SER A 48 4.93 7.39 -0.87
C SER A 48 5.62 6.40 0.07
N MET A 49 5.45 5.09 -0.18
CA MET A 49 6.06 4.02 0.63
C MET A 49 7.60 4.11 0.61
N LYS A 50 8.18 4.46 -0.54
CA LYS A 50 9.63 4.70 -0.66
C LYS A 50 10.09 5.94 0.09
N LYS A 51 9.31 7.03 0.09
CA LYS A 51 9.67 8.25 0.83
C LYS A 51 9.55 8.06 2.34
N LYS A 52 8.49 7.40 2.80
CA LYS A 52 8.16 7.30 4.21
C LYS A 52 8.84 6.12 4.90
N PHE A 53 8.83 4.94 4.28
CA PHE A 53 9.38 3.71 4.85
C PHE A 53 10.70 3.28 4.21
N GLN A 54 11.21 4.00 3.20
CA GLN A 54 12.43 3.66 2.46
C GLN A 54 12.39 2.28 1.79
N VAL A 55 11.18 1.74 1.54
CA VAL A 55 10.98 0.47 0.84
C VAL A 55 10.68 0.69 -0.64
N VAL A 56 11.04 -0.28 -1.47
CA VAL A 56 10.70 -0.26 -2.90
C VAL A 56 9.76 -1.40 -3.21
N ILE A 57 8.48 -1.08 -3.43
CA ILE A 57 7.49 -2.05 -3.87
C ILE A 57 7.64 -2.23 -5.38
N LYS A 58 7.69 -3.48 -5.85
CA LYS A 58 7.82 -3.79 -7.27
C LYS A 58 6.45 -3.80 -7.94
N PRO A 59 6.27 -3.25 -9.14
CA PRO A 59 5.00 -3.35 -9.87
C PRO A 59 4.61 -4.81 -10.14
N GLU A 60 5.59 -5.70 -10.32
CA GLU A 60 5.40 -7.12 -10.59
C GLU A 60 4.55 -7.84 -9.53
N VAL A 61 4.59 -7.42 -8.25
CA VAL A 61 3.79 -8.07 -7.19
C VAL A 61 2.29 -7.73 -7.29
N PHE A 62 1.96 -6.58 -7.89
CA PHE A 62 0.58 -6.22 -8.22
C PHE A 62 0.13 -6.93 -9.50
N GLU A 63 0.98 -6.93 -10.53
CA GLU A 63 0.67 -7.57 -11.82
C GLU A 63 0.53 -9.09 -11.71
N SER A 64 1.32 -9.72 -10.83
CA SER A 64 1.27 -11.17 -10.59
C SER A 64 0.12 -11.58 -9.66
N GLY A 65 -0.56 -10.62 -9.02
CA GLY A 65 -1.60 -10.88 -8.02
C GLY A 65 -1.05 -11.41 -6.69
N GLU A 66 0.23 -11.22 -6.39
CA GLU A 66 0.80 -11.55 -5.07
C GLU A 66 0.22 -10.63 -3.99
N ILE A 67 -0.01 -9.36 -4.36
CA ILE A 67 -0.70 -8.39 -3.53
C ILE A 67 -1.95 -7.95 -4.28
N SER A 68 -3.11 -8.23 -3.69
CA SER A 68 -4.40 -7.81 -4.24
C SER A 68 -5.21 -6.96 -3.27
N THR A 69 -4.86 -6.98 -1.98
CA THR A 69 -5.59 -6.29 -0.89
C THR A 69 -4.68 -5.35 -0.10
N LEU A 70 -5.29 -4.40 0.59
CA LEU A 70 -4.57 -3.47 1.48
C LEU A 70 -3.80 -4.19 2.58
N SER A 71 -4.38 -5.21 3.21
CA SER A 71 -3.68 -5.99 4.25
C SER A 71 -2.41 -6.64 3.71
N GLN A 72 -2.49 -7.30 2.56
CA GLN A 72 -1.31 -7.91 1.93
C GLN A 72 -0.25 -6.87 1.59
N MET A 73 -0.65 -5.67 1.19
CA MET A 73 0.26 -4.57 0.92
C MET A 73 1.02 -4.15 2.17
N CYS A 74 0.30 -4.02 3.29
CA CYS A 74 0.87 -3.64 4.56
C CYS A 74 1.87 -4.69 5.06
N ASP A 75 1.49 -5.97 5.05
CA ASP A 75 2.37 -7.09 5.42
C ASP A 75 3.63 -7.13 4.54
N TYR A 76 3.48 -6.91 3.24
CA TYR A 76 4.60 -6.88 2.31
C TYR A 76 5.57 -5.73 2.60
N VAL A 77 5.07 -4.53 2.86
CA VAL A 77 5.90 -3.36 3.22
C VAL A 77 6.61 -3.57 4.55
N VAL A 78 5.94 -4.16 5.56
CA VAL A 78 6.56 -4.51 6.84
C VAL A 78 7.69 -5.53 6.62
N SER A 79 7.45 -6.58 5.83
CA SER A 79 8.48 -7.58 5.47
C SER A 79 9.68 -6.95 4.77
N LEU A 80 9.45 -6.06 3.81
CA LEU A 80 10.51 -5.35 3.10
C LEU A 80 11.37 -4.47 4.03
N GLN A 81 10.77 -3.86 5.05
CA GLN A 81 11.53 -3.11 6.05
C GLN A 81 12.43 -4.02 6.87
N GLU A 82 11.99 -5.24 7.21
CA GLU A 82 12.84 -6.19 7.94
C GLU A 82 14.07 -6.60 7.12
N GLU A 83 13.88 -6.88 5.83
CA GLU A 83 14.96 -7.24 4.92
C GLU A 83 15.93 -6.09 4.66
N ALA A 84 15.46 -4.83 4.62
CA ALA A 84 16.31 -3.66 4.37
C ALA A 84 17.21 -3.29 5.56
N VAL A 85 16.91 -3.77 6.76
CA VAL A 85 17.65 -3.47 8.00
C VAL A 85 18.60 -4.61 8.41
N ALA A 86 18.51 -5.77 7.74
CA ALA A 86 19.40 -6.93 7.92
C ALA A 86 20.74 -6.78 7.19
#